data_AF-A0A920N3E8-F1
#
_entry.id   AF-A0A920N3E8-F1
#
_cell.length_a   1.000
_cell.length_b   1.000
_cell.length_c   1.000
_cell.angle_alpha   90.00
_cell.angle_beta   90.00
_cell.angle_gamma   90.00
#
_symmetry.space_group_name_H-M   'P 1'
#
loop_
_entity.id
_entity.type
_entity.pdbx_description
1 polymer ?
#
loop_
_entity_poly.entity_id
_entity_poly.type
_entity_poly.pdbx_seq_one_letter_code
_entity_poly.pdbx_strand_id
1 'polypeptide(L)'
;MKIARFKEKLATIPEKTGDPKLIRARKKLLKKMPKRSPNRQYWNEKQFHRLVGSPPGDLVSRGDIPWRLLAYLLSISPRVDRLHEFIDGRLLGPKACESAHGRLDEMLMTLWAGGFVELEPNPPKRGTEVVDDASDPPAAAGMLGALMAEAVAVSEQPKGAAGNPDVSEPSEPKGYRAELARPTERLEMLLGFRSIHPIYGAFLRDHLGTASRVEWIQALESTLEFPGSALRSVRVPGPERVPQGPLAVERLHPELLQRGLATAAELGSEPEEDEFGERIWPLRLAEKLKLLFDVQYPGAGRLRIAAIWAAGAIDEFGGDFDKVVGMADLGRQEGVLFRHLLRFVLLLQEFANTPPHDADPHAWSDELTELAERLTRSCQAVDPQSTDHFLEDTRTRDPLGDVWREVRG
;
A
#
# COMPACT_ATOMS: atom_id res chain seq x y z
N MET A 1 -21.29 22.31 12.57
CA MET A 1 -20.95 23.01 13.84
C MET A 1 -22.06 22.91 14.89
N LYS A 2 -21.93 22.05 15.92
CA LYS A 2 -22.98 21.84 16.95
C LYS A 2 -23.24 23.08 17.84
N ILE A 3 -22.19 23.85 18.17
CA ILE A 3 -22.30 25.05 19.02
C ILE A 3 -22.95 26.22 18.27
N ALA A 4 -22.61 26.44 16.98
CA ALA A 4 -23.23 27.49 16.17
C ALA A 4 -24.74 27.26 16.00
N ARG A 5 -25.13 26.04 15.61
CA ARG A 5 -26.54 25.61 15.54
C ARG A 5 -27.27 25.72 16.88
N PHE A 6 -26.57 25.50 18.00
CA PHE A 6 -27.13 25.71 19.33
C PHE A 6 -27.38 27.20 19.62
N LYS A 7 -26.44 28.09 19.27
CA LYS A 7 -26.59 29.54 19.42
C LYS A 7 -27.73 30.09 18.57
N GLU A 8 -27.87 29.63 17.33
CA GLU A 8 -29.00 29.98 16.45
C GLU A 8 -30.34 29.57 17.08
N LYS A 9 -30.45 28.32 17.55
CA LYS A 9 -31.65 27.83 18.25
C LYS A 9 -31.96 28.58 19.54
N LEU A 10 -30.93 29.06 20.25
CA LEU A 10 -31.10 29.87 21.44
C LEU A 10 -31.56 31.29 21.09
N ALA A 11 -31.05 31.87 20.00
CA ALA A 11 -31.41 33.19 19.50
C ALA A 11 -32.87 33.28 19.00
N THR A 12 -33.46 32.16 18.55
CA THR A 12 -34.88 32.09 18.18
C THR A 12 -35.83 32.29 19.37
N ILE A 13 -35.36 32.13 20.61
CA ILE A 13 -36.17 32.34 21.82
C ILE A 13 -35.85 33.72 22.41
N PRO A 14 -36.81 34.65 22.50
CA PRO A 14 -36.55 35.98 23.05
C PRO A 14 -36.03 35.93 24.50
N GLU A 15 -35.21 36.91 24.88
CA GLU A 15 -34.55 36.93 26.20
C GLU A 15 -35.47 37.29 27.35
N LYS A 16 -36.46 38.14 27.09
CA LYS A 16 -37.48 38.56 28.03
C LYS A 16 -38.85 38.19 27.48
N THR A 17 -39.33 37.01 27.86
CA THR A 17 -40.66 36.52 27.48
C THR A 17 -41.43 36.16 28.74
N GLY A 18 -42.69 36.59 28.84
CA GLY A 18 -43.58 36.29 29.97
C GLY A 18 -44.18 34.88 29.93
N ASP A 19 -44.05 34.17 28.78
CA ASP A 19 -44.64 32.85 28.59
C ASP A 19 -43.88 31.74 29.34
N PRO A 20 -44.52 31.04 30.31
CA PRO A 20 -43.88 30.01 31.11
C PRO A 20 -43.31 28.84 30.30
N LYS A 21 -43.92 28.53 29.14
CA LYS A 21 -43.48 27.44 28.24
C LYS A 21 -42.15 27.78 27.55
N LEU A 22 -41.96 29.02 27.09
CA LEU A 22 -40.72 29.46 26.43
C LEU A 22 -39.57 29.60 27.42
N ILE A 23 -39.84 30.05 28.66
CA ILE A 23 -38.87 30.06 29.75
C ILE A 23 -38.35 28.64 30.06
N ARG A 24 -39.26 27.65 30.14
CA ARG A 24 -38.89 26.23 30.36
C ARG A 24 -38.09 25.66 29.19
N ALA A 25 -38.47 25.97 27.95
CA ALA A 25 -37.75 25.54 26.75
C ALA A 25 -36.32 26.11 26.70
N ARG A 26 -36.14 27.41 27.00
CA ARG A 26 -34.83 28.07 27.08
C ARG A 26 -33.94 27.42 28.15
N LYS A 27 -34.47 27.16 29.35
CA LYS A 27 -33.74 26.45 30.43
C LYS A 27 -33.33 25.03 30.02
N LYS A 28 -34.21 24.29 29.34
CA LYS A 28 -33.93 22.93 28.84
C LYS A 28 -32.85 22.94 27.76
N LEU A 29 -32.84 23.92 26.87
CA LEU A 29 -31.80 24.11 25.87
C LEU A 29 -30.45 24.45 26.53
N LEU A 30 -30.42 25.42 27.45
CA LEU A 30 -29.21 25.78 28.19
C LEU A 30 -28.59 24.59 28.96
N LYS A 31 -29.42 23.70 29.53
CA LYS A 31 -28.94 22.47 30.17
C LYS A 31 -28.27 21.49 29.19
N LYS A 32 -28.68 21.51 27.92
CA LYS A 32 -28.11 20.69 26.84
C LYS A 32 -27.03 21.42 26.03
N MET A 33 -26.48 22.52 26.57
CA MET A 33 -25.46 23.29 25.86
C MET A 33 -24.24 22.40 25.55
N PRO A 34 -23.90 22.21 24.26
CA PRO A 34 -22.72 21.44 23.89
C PRO A 34 -21.47 22.16 24.37
N LYS A 35 -20.67 21.49 25.21
CA LYS A 35 -19.39 22.01 25.68
C LYS A 35 -18.28 21.67 24.69
N ARG A 36 -17.28 22.54 24.63
CA ARG A 36 -16.02 22.26 23.94
C ARG A 36 -15.27 21.14 24.69
N SER A 37 -14.57 20.27 23.97
CA SER A 37 -13.79 19.19 24.57
C SER A 37 -12.59 19.78 25.32
N PRO A 38 -12.33 19.42 26.58
CA PRO A 38 -11.17 19.94 27.31
C PRO A 38 -9.84 19.49 26.70
N ASN A 39 -9.81 18.36 25.97
CA ASN A 39 -8.59 17.80 25.38
C ASN A 39 -8.24 18.40 24.00
N ARG A 40 -8.85 19.52 23.61
CA ARG A 40 -8.57 20.19 22.34
C ARG A 40 -8.31 21.67 22.56
N GLN A 41 -7.25 22.19 21.95
CA GLN A 41 -7.01 23.62 21.88
C GLN A 41 -7.97 24.24 20.88
N TYR A 42 -8.72 25.25 21.31
CA TYR A 42 -9.59 26.04 20.43
C TYR A 42 -8.98 27.41 20.19
N TRP A 43 -8.52 27.63 18.97
CA TRP A 43 -7.92 28.88 18.55
C TRP A 43 -8.93 30.03 18.58
N ASN A 44 -8.51 31.15 19.14
CA ASN A 44 -9.15 32.45 18.92
C ASN A 44 -8.26 33.32 18.03
N GLU A 45 -8.83 34.40 17.48
CA GLU A 45 -8.15 35.30 16.55
C GLU A 45 -6.84 35.87 17.13
N LYS A 46 -6.82 36.22 18.41
CA LYS A 46 -5.60 36.70 19.10
C LYS A 46 -4.52 35.61 19.20
N GLN A 47 -4.90 34.36 19.46
CA GLN A 47 -3.98 33.23 19.48
C GLN A 47 -3.48 32.88 18.08
N PHE A 48 -4.31 33.06 17.05
CA PHE A 48 -3.92 32.89 15.66
C PHE A 48 -2.92 33.96 15.23
N HIS A 49 -3.17 35.24 15.48
CA HIS A 49 -2.21 36.31 15.19
C HIS A 49 -0.90 36.15 15.99
N ARG A 50 -0.98 35.66 17.23
CA ARG A 50 0.20 35.29 18.01
C ARG A 50 1.00 34.17 17.32
N LEU A 51 0.32 33.14 16.80
CA LEU A 51 0.98 32.06 16.06
C LEU A 51 1.67 32.57 14.79
N VAL A 52 1.02 33.48 14.05
CA VAL A 52 1.59 34.11 12.84
C VAL A 52 2.86 34.91 13.16
N GLY A 53 2.87 35.61 14.30
CA GLY A 53 4.02 36.41 14.75
C GLY A 53 5.05 35.65 15.59
N SER A 54 4.80 34.38 15.94
CA SER A 54 5.76 33.58 16.70
C SER A 54 6.98 33.23 15.84
N PRO A 55 8.20 33.19 16.41
CA PRO A 55 9.36 32.68 15.69
C PRO A 55 9.11 31.21 15.27
N PRO A 56 9.79 30.74 14.20
CA PRO A 56 9.75 29.34 13.82
C PRO A 56 10.07 28.47 15.04
N GLY A 57 9.22 27.49 15.34
CA GLY A 57 9.47 26.55 16.42
C GLY A 57 10.63 25.60 16.10
N ASP A 58 10.73 24.51 16.85
CA ASP A 58 11.65 23.41 16.57
C ASP A 58 11.18 22.64 15.32
N LEU A 59 11.43 23.25 14.15
CA LEU A 59 11.07 22.72 12.86
C LEU A 59 11.99 21.53 12.58
N VAL A 60 11.40 20.34 12.52
CA VAL A 60 12.12 19.11 12.19
C VAL A 60 11.48 18.51 10.94
N SER A 61 12.30 18.19 9.95
CA SER A 61 11.85 17.43 8.79
C SER A 61 11.51 16.02 9.24
N ARG A 62 10.28 15.53 8.98
CA ARG A 62 9.86 14.19 9.38
C ARG A 62 9.60 13.32 8.16
N GLY A 63 9.88 12.03 8.30
CA GLY A 63 9.65 11.01 7.28
C GLY A 63 10.80 10.86 6.28
N ASP A 64 10.70 9.81 5.46
CA ASP A 64 11.67 9.51 4.41
C ASP A 64 11.39 10.35 3.16
N ILE A 65 12.29 10.30 2.17
CA ILE A 65 12.02 10.85 0.84
C ILE A 65 10.88 10.02 0.22
N PRO A 66 9.76 10.62 -0.21
CA PRO A 66 8.70 9.85 -0.87
C PRO A 66 9.21 9.20 -2.15
N TRP A 67 8.79 7.96 -2.44
CA TRP A 67 9.25 7.21 -3.63
C TRP A 67 9.06 7.97 -4.96
N ARG A 68 7.92 8.65 -5.15
CA ARG A 68 7.68 9.47 -6.35
C ARG A 68 8.66 10.64 -6.45
N LEU A 69 8.99 11.27 -5.31
CA LEU A 69 9.95 12.36 -5.28
C LEU A 69 11.36 11.84 -5.57
N LEU A 70 11.75 10.70 -4.99
CA LEU A 70 13.04 10.08 -5.29
C LEU A 70 13.16 9.73 -6.78
N ALA A 71 12.12 9.12 -7.37
CA ALA A 71 12.07 8.84 -8.80
C ALA A 71 12.25 10.10 -9.66
N TYR A 72 11.55 11.19 -9.31
CA TYR A 72 11.68 12.48 -9.99
C TYR A 72 13.08 13.11 -9.84
N LEU A 73 13.67 13.07 -8.65
CA LEU A 73 15.02 13.61 -8.44
C LEU A 73 16.06 12.84 -9.26
N LEU A 74 15.92 11.51 -9.32
CA LEU A 74 16.79 10.63 -10.12
C LEU A 74 16.59 10.81 -11.63
N SER A 75 15.38 11.14 -12.09
CA SER A 75 15.14 11.46 -13.51
C SER A 75 15.79 12.78 -13.91
N ILE A 76 15.99 13.73 -12.99
CA ILE A 76 16.73 14.97 -13.24
C ILE A 76 18.24 14.74 -13.18
N SER A 77 18.72 14.01 -12.18
CA SER A 77 20.14 13.79 -11.97
C SER A 77 20.41 12.41 -11.37
N PRO A 78 21.25 11.58 -12.02
CA PRO A 78 21.56 10.25 -11.51
C PRO A 78 22.59 10.25 -10.37
N ARG A 79 23.06 11.42 -9.92
CA ARG A 79 24.13 11.48 -8.91
C ARG A 79 23.58 11.33 -7.51
N VAL A 80 24.10 10.35 -6.78
CA VAL A 80 23.64 10.01 -5.42
C VAL A 80 24.17 11.02 -4.39
N ASP A 81 25.35 11.61 -4.60
CA ASP A 81 25.91 12.67 -3.76
C ASP A 81 24.94 13.85 -3.56
N ARG A 82 24.26 14.29 -4.62
CA ARG A 82 23.24 15.35 -4.56
C ARG A 82 22.04 14.97 -3.70
N LEU A 83 21.68 13.68 -3.64
CA LEU A 83 20.62 13.20 -2.76
C LEU A 83 21.06 13.22 -1.29
N HIS A 84 22.33 12.91 -1.01
CA HIS A 84 22.88 13.08 0.34
C HIS A 84 22.98 14.56 0.72
N GLU A 85 23.47 15.44 -0.16
CA GLU A 85 23.48 16.90 0.09
C GLU A 85 22.07 17.45 0.36
N PHE A 86 21.07 16.93 -0.36
CA PHE A 86 19.67 17.26 -0.10
C PHE A 86 19.23 16.83 1.30
N ILE A 87 19.64 15.64 1.77
CA ILE A 87 19.37 15.16 3.13
C ILE A 87 20.09 16.01 4.18
N ASP A 88 21.35 16.38 3.94
CA ASP A 88 22.15 17.23 4.83
C ASP A 88 21.52 18.62 5.01
N GLY A 89 20.86 19.13 3.96
CA GLY A 89 20.10 20.38 4.00
C GLY A 89 18.77 20.29 4.76
N ARG A 90 18.33 19.09 5.18
CA ARG A 90 17.09 18.93 5.95
C ARG A 90 17.31 19.39 7.39
N LEU A 91 16.24 19.93 7.99
CA LEU A 91 16.21 20.28 9.41
C LEU A 91 16.15 19.00 10.28
N LEU A 92 17.26 18.28 10.34
CA LEU A 92 17.45 17.03 11.08
C LEU A 92 18.61 17.18 12.07
N GLY A 93 18.49 16.55 13.25
CA GLY A 93 19.64 16.36 14.13
C GLY A 93 20.64 15.36 13.54
N PRO A 94 21.90 15.33 14.01
CA PRO A 94 22.98 14.53 13.41
C PRO A 94 22.64 13.04 13.29
N LYS A 95 22.15 12.42 14.36
CA LYS A 95 21.74 11.00 14.37
C LYS A 95 20.59 10.70 13.40
N ALA A 96 19.66 11.64 13.23
CA ALA A 96 18.55 11.49 12.31
C ALA A 96 19.00 11.65 10.85
N CYS A 97 20.02 12.47 10.59
CA CYS A 97 20.66 12.60 9.29
C CYS A 97 21.35 11.30 8.88
N GLU A 98 22.18 10.72 9.76
CA GLU A 98 22.82 9.41 9.54
C GLU A 98 21.79 8.31 9.20
N SER A 99 20.70 8.26 9.98
CA SER A 99 19.61 7.30 9.73
C SER A 99 18.92 7.56 8.39
N ALA A 100 18.75 8.82 8.00
CA ALA A 100 18.14 9.19 6.72
C ALA A 100 19.03 8.84 5.52
N HIS A 101 20.37 8.94 5.64
CA HIS A 101 21.29 8.48 4.61
C HIS A 101 21.26 6.95 4.47
N GLY A 102 21.34 6.21 5.58
CA GLY A 102 21.22 4.75 5.52
C GLY A 102 19.89 4.32 4.90
N ARG A 103 18.80 5.02 5.23
CA ARG A 103 17.50 4.79 4.62
C ARG A 103 17.48 5.09 3.12
N LEU A 104 18.14 6.15 2.67
CA LEU A 104 18.28 6.44 1.24
C LEU A 104 19.02 5.30 0.51
N ASP A 105 20.10 4.79 1.10
CA ASP A 105 20.87 3.69 0.50
C ASP A 105 20.03 2.40 0.38
N GLU A 106 19.24 2.06 1.42
CA GLU A 106 18.25 0.96 1.37
C GLU A 106 17.20 1.17 0.27
N MET A 107 16.74 2.42 0.11
CA MET A 107 15.76 2.77 -0.91
C MET A 107 16.33 2.60 -2.32
N LEU A 108 17.59 3.02 -2.56
CA LEU A 108 18.29 2.82 -3.83
C LEU A 108 18.49 1.34 -4.14
N MET A 109 18.87 0.54 -3.14
CA MET A 109 18.96 -0.92 -3.27
C MET A 109 17.62 -1.57 -3.63
N THR A 110 16.52 -1.04 -3.07
CA THR A 110 15.17 -1.50 -3.40
C THR A 110 14.79 -1.14 -4.84
N LEU A 111 15.13 0.08 -5.30
CA LEU A 111 14.92 0.48 -6.69
C LEU A 111 15.75 -0.37 -7.66
N TRP A 112 16.98 -0.69 -7.29
CA TRP A 112 17.86 -1.56 -8.08
C TRP A 112 17.32 -2.99 -8.18
N ALA A 113 16.93 -3.59 -7.06
CA ALA A 113 16.36 -4.93 -7.03
C ALA A 113 15.08 -5.06 -7.89
N GLY A 114 14.31 -3.97 -8.00
CA GLY A 114 13.13 -3.87 -8.85
C GLY A 114 13.39 -3.49 -10.31
N GLY A 115 14.65 -3.34 -10.71
CA GLY A 115 15.03 -2.93 -12.06
C GLY A 115 14.62 -1.49 -12.40
N PHE A 116 14.39 -0.64 -11.41
CA PHE A 116 14.05 0.77 -11.62
C PHE A 116 15.30 1.62 -11.89
N VAL A 117 16.45 1.26 -11.31
CA VAL A 117 17.72 1.97 -11.50
C VAL A 117 18.88 1.01 -11.69
N GLU A 118 19.91 1.47 -12.39
CA GLU A 118 21.22 0.83 -12.42
C GLU A 118 22.16 1.58 -11.47
N LEU A 119 22.76 0.86 -10.50
CA LEU A 119 23.65 1.47 -9.50
C LEU A 119 25.11 1.28 -9.87
N GLU A 120 25.92 2.32 -9.65
CA GLU A 120 27.37 2.26 -9.75
C GLU A 120 28.01 2.73 -8.43
N PRO A 121 28.96 1.98 -7.84
CA PRO A 121 29.41 0.64 -8.25
C PRO A 121 28.29 -0.40 -8.15
N ASN A 122 28.30 -1.43 -8.99
CA ASN A 122 27.24 -2.46 -8.97
C ASN A 122 27.18 -3.13 -7.59
N PRO A 123 26.00 -3.23 -6.96
CA PRO A 123 25.89 -3.86 -5.65
C PRO A 123 26.32 -5.33 -5.66
N PRO A 124 26.82 -5.84 -4.51
CA PRO A 124 27.16 -7.24 -4.38
C PRO A 124 25.91 -8.08 -4.67
N LYS A 125 26.03 -9.07 -5.56
CA LYS A 125 24.93 -9.99 -5.87
C LYS A 125 24.43 -10.60 -4.57
N ARG A 126 23.13 -10.50 -4.31
CA ARG A 126 22.48 -11.08 -3.14
C ARG A 126 22.58 -12.61 -3.27
N GLY A 127 23.56 -13.21 -2.60
CA GLY A 127 23.70 -14.65 -2.39
C GLY A 127 23.40 -15.53 -3.61
N THR A 128 24.15 -15.38 -4.69
CA THR A 128 24.47 -16.51 -5.57
C THR A 128 25.93 -16.80 -5.33
N GLU A 129 26.23 -18.05 -5.00
CA GLU A 129 27.58 -18.55 -4.77
C GLU A 129 28.55 -17.95 -5.79
N VAL A 130 29.69 -17.51 -5.28
CA VAL A 130 30.87 -17.23 -6.10
C VAL A 130 31.27 -18.57 -6.70
N VAL A 131 30.69 -18.91 -7.85
CA VAL A 131 31.33 -19.86 -8.75
C VAL A 131 32.49 -19.09 -9.35
N ASP A 132 33.65 -19.24 -8.73
CA ASP A 132 34.92 -18.91 -9.35
C ASP A 132 34.96 -19.62 -10.70
N ASP A 133 34.98 -18.83 -11.77
CA ASP A 133 35.12 -19.29 -13.13
C ASP A 133 36.57 -19.71 -13.36
N ALA A 134 36.90 -20.96 -13.04
CA ALA A 134 38.08 -21.67 -13.53
C ALA A 134 38.01 -23.18 -13.22
N SER A 135 37.39 -23.97 -14.11
CA SER A 135 37.94 -25.22 -14.67
C SER A 135 36.87 -26.07 -15.37
N ASP A 136 37.22 -26.58 -16.56
CA ASP A 136 36.43 -27.53 -17.36
C ASP A 136 36.07 -28.83 -16.59
N PRO A 137 34.96 -29.51 -16.92
CA PRO A 137 34.45 -30.66 -16.16
C PRO A 137 35.04 -31.99 -16.66
N PRO A 138 35.27 -32.99 -15.77
CA PRO A 138 35.28 -34.38 -16.18
C PRO A 138 33.95 -35.08 -15.82
N ALA A 139 33.34 -35.61 -16.87
CA ALA A 139 32.53 -36.83 -16.96
C ALA A 139 31.75 -37.36 -15.73
N ALA A 140 30.43 -37.34 -15.93
CA ALA A 140 29.38 -38.22 -15.40
C ALA A 140 29.81 -39.48 -14.60
N ALA A 141 29.51 -39.44 -13.29
CA ALA A 141 29.22 -40.62 -12.49
C ALA A 141 27.82 -40.47 -11.89
N GLY A 142 26.93 -41.40 -12.23
CA GLY A 142 25.50 -41.32 -11.91
C GLY A 142 25.18 -41.45 -10.41
N MET A 143 23.98 -40.98 -10.08
CA MET A 143 23.36 -40.85 -8.74
C MET A 143 23.43 -42.11 -7.85
N LEU A 144 23.68 -43.29 -8.43
CA LEU A 144 23.81 -44.55 -7.71
C LEU A 144 25.22 -44.79 -7.11
N GLY A 145 26.26 -44.19 -7.71
CA GLY A 145 27.65 -44.32 -7.24
C GLY A 145 27.94 -43.46 -6.00
N ALA A 146 27.25 -42.32 -5.87
CA ALA A 146 27.37 -41.44 -4.71
C ALA A 146 26.76 -42.07 -3.44
N LEU A 147 25.62 -42.76 -3.57
CA LEU A 147 24.93 -43.40 -2.44
C LEU A 147 25.70 -44.61 -1.86
N MET A 148 26.50 -45.31 -2.67
CA MET A 148 27.34 -46.40 -2.15
C MET A 148 28.62 -45.89 -1.45
N ALA A 149 29.15 -44.73 -1.85
CA ALA A 149 30.27 -44.11 -1.17
C ALA A 149 29.88 -43.61 0.25
N GLU A 150 28.63 -43.18 0.42
CA GLU A 150 28.08 -42.72 1.69
C GLU A 150 27.80 -43.87 2.67
N ALA A 151 27.49 -45.08 2.19
CA ALA A 151 27.29 -46.26 3.03
C ALA A 151 28.61 -46.87 3.58
N VAL A 152 29.75 -46.60 2.94
CA VAL A 152 31.07 -47.09 3.39
C VAL A 152 31.71 -46.13 4.41
N ALA A 153 31.38 -44.84 4.36
CA ALA A 153 31.93 -43.81 5.25
C ALA A 153 31.35 -43.81 6.68
N VAL A 154 30.30 -44.60 6.97
CA VAL A 154 29.65 -44.65 8.30
C VAL A 154 30.38 -45.56 9.31
N SER A 155 31.50 -46.18 8.93
CA SER A 155 32.18 -47.16 9.80
C SER A 155 33.34 -46.66 10.66
N GLU A 156 33.71 -45.37 10.63
CA GLU A 156 34.78 -44.85 11.50
C GLU A 156 34.38 -43.52 12.17
N GLN A 157 33.97 -43.60 13.43
CA GLN A 157 34.06 -42.46 14.36
C GLN A 157 35.33 -42.59 15.22
N PRO A 158 35.97 -41.46 15.51
CA PRO A 158 36.22 -41.16 16.92
C PRO A 158 35.72 -39.77 17.34
N LYS A 159 35.35 -39.70 18.62
CA LYS A 159 34.77 -38.60 19.39
C LYS A 159 35.62 -37.33 19.39
N GLY A 160 34.97 -36.17 19.33
CA GLY A 160 35.57 -34.89 19.72
C GLY A 160 34.63 -33.69 19.64
N ALA A 161 34.21 -33.20 20.81
CA ALA A 161 33.80 -31.84 21.18
C ALA A 161 32.72 -31.10 20.37
N ALA A 162 31.63 -30.78 21.08
CA ALA A 162 30.53 -29.93 20.66
C ALA A 162 30.97 -28.51 20.26
N GLY A 163 30.58 -28.10 19.06
CA GLY A 163 30.44 -26.71 18.64
C GLY A 163 29.17 -26.62 17.79
N ASN A 164 28.18 -25.84 18.25
CA ASN A 164 27.00 -25.53 17.46
C ASN A 164 27.43 -24.91 16.13
N PRO A 165 26.91 -25.35 14.97
CA PRO A 165 27.04 -24.57 13.75
C PRO A 165 26.15 -23.34 13.90
N ASP A 166 26.81 -22.18 13.89
CA ASP A 166 26.22 -20.86 13.82
C ASP A 166 25.33 -20.80 12.56
N VAL A 167 24.03 -20.60 12.76
CA VAL A 167 23.10 -20.33 11.67
C VAL A 167 23.41 -18.91 11.23
N SER A 168 24.26 -18.77 10.23
CA SER A 168 24.58 -17.50 9.60
C SER A 168 23.32 -16.94 8.94
N GLU A 169 22.66 -16.01 9.64
CA GLU A 169 21.70 -15.09 9.05
C GLU A 169 22.34 -14.43 7.81
N PRO A 170 21.60 -14.25 6.70
CA PRO A 170 22.10 -13.51 5.56
C PRO A 170 22.38 -12.07 5.99
N SER A 171 23.65 -11.73 6.15
CA SER A 171 24.08 -10.38 6.50
C SER A 171 23.68 -9.43 5.36
N GLU A 172 22.78 -8.51 5.64
CA GLU A 172 22.61 -7.32 4.81
C GLU A 172 23.99 -6.70 4.56
N PRO A 173 24.29 -6.22 3.34
CA PRO A 173 25.57 -5.58 3.06
C PRO A 173 25.64 -4.24 3.79
N LYS A 174 25.98 -4.28 5.09
CA LYS A 174 26.23 -3.09 5.90
C LYS A 174 27.38 -2.32 5.25
N GLY A 175 27.06 -1.16 4.70
CA GLY A 175 28.04 -0.21 4.17
C GLY A 175 28.12 -0.10 2.65
N TYR A 176 27.23 -0.74 1.87
CA TYR A 176 27.14 -0.43 0.45
C TYR A 176 26.57 0.97 0.22
N ARG A 177 27.25 1.77 -0.61
CA ARG A 177 26.83 3.12 -1.00
C ARG A 177 27.05 3.30 -2.50
N ALA A 178 26.01 3.70 -3.21
CA ALA A 178 26.08 4.01 -4.63
C ALA A 178 26.61 5.43 -4.85
N GLU A 179 27.38 5.63 -5.91
CA GLU A 179 27.82 6.94 -6.40
C GLU A 179 26.85 7.48 -7.45
N LEU A 180 26.40 6.60 -8.36
CA LEU A 180 25.41 6.90 -9.39
C LEU A 180 24.25 5.91 -9.32
N ALA A 181 23.05 6.42 -9.59
CA ALA A 181 21.81 5.66 -9.75
C ALA A 181 21.16 6.10 -11.06
N ARG A 182 21.48 5.41 -12.15
CA ARG A 182 20.95 5.75 -13.47
C ARG A 182 19.49 5.31 -13.59
N PRO A 183 18.57 6.22 -13.95
CA PRO A 183 17.16 5.88 -14.10
C PRO A 183 16.96 4.96 -15.32
N THR A 184 16.04 4.01 -15.20
CA THR A 184 15.54 3.20 -16.33
C THR A 184 14.17 3.68 -16.77
N GLU A 185 13.66 3.19 -17.91
CA GLU A 185 12.28 3.45 -18.37
C GLU A 185 11.22 3.01 -17.33
N ARG A 186 11.55 2.01 -16.50
CA ARG A 186 10.68 1.51 -15.45
C ARG A 186 10.56 2.49 -14.28
N LEU A 187 11.56 3.33 -14.02
CA LEU A 187 11.52 4.34 -12.96
C LEU A 187 10.42 5.36 -13.21
N GLU A 188 10.27 5.80 -14.46
CA GLU A 188 9.31 6.84 -14.84
C GLU A 188 7.87 6.44 -14.49
N MET A 189 7.55 5.15 -14.59
CA MET A 189 6.24 4.60 -14.23
C MET A 189 5.84 4.90 -12.78
N LEU A 190 6.81 4.99 -11.86
CA LEU A 190 6.54 5.31 -10.45
C LEU A 190 5.90 6.69 -10.29
N LEU A 191 6.12 7.61 -11.23
CA LEU A 191 5.50 8.93 -11.24
C LEU A 191 4.00 8.86 -11.53
N GLY A 192 3.53 7.85 -12.27
CA GLY A 192 2.11 7.67 -12.58
C GLY A 192 1.25 7.17 -11.40
N PHE A 193 1.87 6.46 -10.45
CA PHE A 193 1.17 5.91 -9.28
C PHE A 193 1.02 6.94 -8.16
N ARG A 194 -0.12 7.64 -8.13
CA ARG A 194 -0.37 8.72 -7.16
C ARG A 194 -1.21 8.30 -5.95
N SER A 195 -2.14 7.37 -6.14
CA SER A 195 -3.09 6.93 -5.11
C SER A 195 -2.61 5.70 -4.33
N ILE A 196 -1.51 5.10 -4.79
CA ILE A 196 -0.93 3.85 -4.28
C ILE A 196 0.56 4.01 -4.00
N HIS A 197 1.11 3.14 -3.15
CA HIS A 197 2.55 3.02 -2.98
C HIS A 197 3.23 2.69 -4.32
N PRO A 198 4.12 3.54 -4.87
CA PRO A 198 4.55 3.40 -6.27
C PRO A 198 5.21 2.07 -6.62
N ILE A 199 6.10 1.57 -5.74
CA ILE A 199 6.74 0.25 -5.95
C ILE A 199 5.70 -0.87 -5.90
N TYR A 200 4.68 -0.75 -5.05
CA TYR A 200 3.62 -1.75 -4.98
C TYR A 200 2.71 -1.67 -6.22
N GLY A 201 2.45 -0.46 -6.74
CA GLY A 201 1.72 -0.27 -7.99
C GLY A 201 2.44 -0.92 -9.18
N ALA A 202 3.76 -0.71 -9.28
CA ALA A 202 4.58 -1.36 -10.29
C ALA A 202 4.59 -2.89 -10.13
N PHE A 203 4.72 -3.39 -8.89
CA PHE A 203 4.61 -4.81 -8.58
C PHE A 203 3.26 -5.40 -9.00
N LEU A 204 2.14 -4.75 -8.66
CA LEU A 204 0.80 -5.21 -9.04
C LEU A 204 0.69 -5.28 -10.57
N ARG A 205 1.15 -4.24 -11.28
CA ARG A 205 1.13 -4.23 -12.74
C ARG A 205 1.83 -5.44 -13.35
N ASP A 206 2.94 -5.90 -12.78
CA ASP A 206 3.67 -7.08 -13.31
C ASP A 206 2.92 -8.41 -13.07
N HIS A 207 1.92 -8.43 -12.19
CA HIS A 207 1.16 -9.64 -11.83
C HIS A 207 -0.26 -9.64 -12.40
N LEU A 208 -0.87 -8.47 -12.58
CA LEU A 208 -2.28 -8.37 -12.98
C LEU A 208 -2.58 -8.82 -14.41
N GLY A 209 -1.57 -9.08 -15.25
CA GLY A 209 -1.79 -9.52 -16.63
C GLY A 209 -2.56 -10.84 -16.76
N THR A 210 -2.44 -11.74 -15.78
CA THR A 210 -3.17 -13.02 -15.74
C THR A 210 -4.37 -13.00 -14.79
N ALA A 211 -4.70 -11.85 -14.20
CA ALA A 211 -5.77 -11.77 -13.21
C ALA A 211 -7.15 -11.75 -13.87
N SER A 212 -8.10 -12.48 -13.27
CA SER A 212 -9.52 -12.30 -13.58
C SER A 212 -10.04 -10.95 -13.07
N ARG A 213 -11.22 -10.52 -13.56
CA ARG A 213 -11.90 -9.29 -13.09
C ARG A 213 -12.02 -9.21 -11.58
N VAL A 214 -12.44 -10.31 -10.96
CA VAL A 214 -12.61 -10.41 -9.51
C VAL A 214 -11.28 -10.25 -8.79
N GLU A 215 -10.19 -10.80 -9.33
CA GLU A 215 -8.87 -10.73 -8.72
C GLU A 215 -8.22 -9.36 -8.85
N TRP A 216 -8.28 -8.73 -10.02
CA TRP A 216 -7.72 -7.39 -10.16
C TRP A 216 -8.50 -6.38 -9.32
N ILE A 217 -9.83 -6.52 -9.17
CA ILE A 217 -10.61 -5.69 -8.23
C ILE A 217 -10.11 -5.89 -6.80
N GLN A 218 -9.97 -7.13 -6.33
CA GLN A 218 -9.46 -7.41 -4.98
C GLN A 218 -8.06 -6.83 -4.76
N ALA A 219 -7.15 -7.02 -5.72
CA ALA A 219 -5.78 -6.56 -5.63
C ALA A 219 -5.70 -5.03 -5.53
N LEU A 220 -6.35 -4.32 -6.45
CA LEU A 220 -6.37 -2.86 -6.46
C LEU A 220 -7.11 -2.29 -5.25
N GLU A 221 -8.27 -2.86 -4.89
CA GLU A 221 -9.08 -2.36 -3.79
C GLU A 221 -8.37 -2.52 -2.45
N SER A 222 -7.53 -3.55 -2.30
CA SER A 222 -6.78 -3.81 -1.08
C SER A 222 -5.76 -2.73 -0.69
N THR A 223 -5.41 -1.87 -1.65
CA THR A 223 -4.44 -0.78 -1.47
C THR A 223 -5.03 0.42 -0.76
N LEU A 224 -6.37 0.52 -0.73
CA LEU A 224 -7.09 1.64 -0.16
C LEU A 224 -7.43 1.36 1.30
N GLU A 225 -7.14 2.34 2.17
CA GLU A 225 -7.50 2.22 3.59
C GLU A 225 -9.01 2.37 3.80
N PHE A 226 -9.60 1.41 4.52
CA PHE A 226 -10.97 1.48 5.01
C PHE A 226 -11.00 1.61 6.54
N PRO A 227 -11.90 2.45 7.12
CA PRO A 227 -12.01 2.60 8.57
C PRO A 227 -12.25 1.26 9.28
N GLY A 228 -11.44 0.96 10.29
CA GLY A 228 -11.53 -0.30 11.04
C GLY A 228 -12.91 -0.57 11.69
N SER A 229 -13.69 0.47 11.97
CA SER A 229 -15.06 0.34 12.49
C SER A 229 -16.06 -0.28 11.51
N ALA A 230 -15.76 -0.24 10.21
CA ALA A 230 -16.61 -0.82 9.17
C ALA A 230 -15.87 -1.80 8.26
N LEU A 231 -14.56 -2.01 8.46
CA LEU A 231 -13.77 -2.97 7.69
C LEU A 231 -14.36 -4.39 7.73
N ARG A 232 -14.92 -4.81 8.87
CA ARG A 232 -15.54 -6.14 9.01
C ARG A 232 -16.74 -6.34 8.07
N SER A 233 -17.48 -5.28 7.76
CA SER A 233 -18.65 -5.32 6.89
C SER A 233 -18.31 -5.46 5.41
N VAL A 234 -17.08 -5.15 5.03
CA VAL A 234 -16.63 -5.11 3.63
C VAL A 234 -15.43 -6.02 3.39
N ARG A 235 -15.23 -7.05 4.22
CA ARG A 235 -14.16 -8.03 3.98
C ARG A 235 -14.45 -8.84 2.73
N VAL A 236 -13.38 -9.28 2.07
CA VAL A 236 -13.49 -10.29 1.01
C VAL A 236 -14.23 -11.52 1.54
N PRO A 237 -15.35 -11.92 0.89
CA PRO A 237 -16.06 -13.15 1.21
C PRO A 237 -15.18 -14.40 1.10
N GLY A 238 -15.69 -15.54 1.56
CA GLY A 238 -14.99 -16.80 1.39
C GLY A 238 -14.94 -17.25 -0.09
N PRO A 239 -14.08 -18.24 -0.41
CA PRO A 239 -13.94 -18.75 -1.78
C PRO A 239 -15.23 -19.33 -2.37
N GLU A 240 -16.22 -19.66 -1.54
CA GLU A 240 -17.55 -20.09 -1.97
C GLU A 240 -18.32 -19.03 -2.76
N ARG A 241 -18.09 -17.75 -2.44
CA ARG A 241 -18.72 -16.61 -3.11
C ARG A 241 -17.75 -15.92 -4.06
N VAL A 242 -16.48 -15.81 -3.65
CA VAL A 242 -15.42 -15.15 -4.42
C VAL A 242 -14.33 -16.18 -4.69
N PRO A 243 -14.48 -17.01 -5.74
CA PRO A 243 -13.55 -18.09 -6.02
C PRO A 243 -12.16 -17.56 -6.35
N GLN A 244 -11.15 -18.40 -6.09
CA GLN A 244 -9.77 -18.10 -6.47
C GLN A 244 -9.65 -18.16 -7.99
N GLY A 245 -9.08 -17.13 -8.59
CA GLY A 245 -8.91 -17.06 -10.03
C GLY A 245 -7.51 -17.49 -10.49
N PRO A 246 -7.21 -17.29 -11.79
CA PRO A 246 -5.94 -17.68 -12.40
C PRO A 246 -4.72 -17.03 -11.74
N LEU A 247 -4.76 -15.75 -11.35
CA LEU A 247 -3.61 -15.12 -10.69
C LEU A 247 -3.27 -15.83 -9.37
N ALA A 248 -4.28 -16.15 -8.56
CA ALA A 248 -4.08 -16.87 -7.31
C ALA A 248 -3.52 -18.28 -7.55
N VAL A 249 -4.21 -19.07 -8.37
CA VAL A 249 -3.96 -20.52 -8.49
C VAL A 249 -2.75 -20.84 -9.35
N GLU A 250 -2.61 -20.19 -10.50
CA GLU A 250 -1.59 -20.54 -11.50
C GLU A 250 -0.25 -19.87 -11.23
N ARG A 251 -0.25 -18.72 -10.52
CA ARG A 251 0.96 -17.93 -10.28
C ARG A 251 1.31 -17.81 -8.80
N LEU A 252 0.44 -17.20 -7.98
CA LEU A 252 0.79 -16.89 -6.60
C LEU A 252 0.97 -18.14 -5.74
N HIS A 253 0.12 -19.16 -5.89
CA HIS A 253 0.22 -20.40 -5.11
C HIS A 253 1.56 -21.11 -5.31
N PRO A 254 1.99 -21.46 -6.55
CA PRO A 254 3.30 -22.05 -6.79
C PRO A 254 4.45 -21.19 -6.24
N GLU A 255 4.41 -19.87 -6.46
CA GLU A 255 5.48 -18.98 -6.00
C GLU A 255 5.59 -18.92 -4.48
N LEU A 256 4.46 -18.87 -3.77
CA LEU A 256 4.43 -18.83 -2.30
C LEU A 256 4.88 -20.16 -1.70
N LEU A 257 4.47 -21.30 -2.26
CA LEU A 257 4.91 -22.62 -1.82
C LEU A 257 6.40 -22.83 -2.06
N GLN A 258 6.89 -22.51 -3.26
CA GLN A 258 8.29 -22.67 -3.63
C GLN A 258 9.22 -21.84 -2.74
N ARG A 259 8.77 -20.66 -2.31
CA ARG A 259 9.53 -19.76 -1.42
C ARG A 259 9.30 -20.04 0.08
N GLY A 260 8.44 -21.01 0.42
CA GLY A 260 8.09 -21.32 1.82
C GLY A 260 7.37 -20.17 2.55
N LEU A 261 6.64 -19.33 1.81
CA LEU A 261 5.95 -18.15 2.35
C LEU A 261 4.53 -18.45 2.84
N ALA A 262 3.94 -19.54 2.37
CA ALA A 262 2.64 -20.03 2.79
C ALA A 262 2.59 -21.56 2.68
N THR A 263 1.73 -22.17 3.48
CA THR A 263 1.44 -23.61 3.45
C THR A 263 0.32 -23.94 2.45
N ALA A 264 0.17 -25.22 2.09
CA ALA A 264 -0.94 -25.65 1.23
C ALA A 264 -2.32 -25.35 1.86
N ALA A 265 -2.46 -25.53 3.17
CA ALA A 265 -3.68 -25.22 3.92
C ALA A 265 -4.03 -23.72 3.86
N GLU A 266 -3.03 -22.83 4.00
CA GLU A 266 -3.22 -21.37 3.88
C GLU A 266 -3.60 -20.93 2.46
N LEU A 267 -3.28 -21.72 1.44
CA LEU A 267 -3.61 -21.43 0.04
C LEU A 267 -4.92 -22.10 -0.42
N GLY A 268 -5.43 -23.04 0.37
CA GLY A 268 -6.67 -23.77 0.13
C GLY A 268 -7.92 -22.88 0.04
N SER A 269 -9.07 -23.52 -0.18
CA SER A 269 -10.35 -22.80 -0.29
C SER A 269 -11.18 -22.86 0.99
N GLU A 270 -10.95 -23.84 1.83
CA GLU A 270 -11.65 -24.03 3.09
C GLU A 270 -10.67 -23.97 4.26
N PRO A 271 -11.10 -23.50 5.44
CA PRO A 271 -10.27 -23.59 6.63
C PRO A 271 -10.02 -25.03 7.04
N GLU A 272 -8.75 -25.35 7.29
CA GLU A 272 -8.31 -26.66 7.77
C GLU A 272 -7.93 -26.57 9.26
N GLU A 273 -7.82 -27.71 9.93
CA GLU A 273 -7.30 -27.81 11.30
C GLU A 273 -5.92 -28.45 11.26
N ASP A 274 -4.99 -27.91 12.05
CA ASP A 274 -3.67 -28.50 12.21
C ASP A 274 -3.66 -29.71 13.17
N GLU A 275 -2.48 -30.28 13.40
CA GLU A 275 -2.30 -31.44 14.30
C GLU A 275 -2.70 -31.15 15.76
N PHE A 276 -2.82 -29.89 16.15
CA PHE A 276 -3.23 -29.42 17.48
C PHE A 276 -4.69 -28.95 17.54
N GLY A 277 -5.42 -29.03 16.42
CA GLY A 277 -6.79 -28.55 16.30
C GLY A 277 -6.90 -27.02 16.16
N GLU A 278 -5.80 -26.32 15.88
CA GLU A 278 -5.85 -24.90 15.54
C GLU A 278 -6.31 -24.69 14.10
N ARG A 279 -7.28 -23.79 13.92
CA ARG A 279 -7.90 -23.54 12.62
C ARG A 279 -7.03 -22.62 11.77
N ILE A 280 -6.57 -23.13 10.64
CA ILE A 280 -5.84 -22.40 9.61
C ILE A 280 -6.83 -21.73 8.66
N TRP A 281 -6.75 -20.41 8.54
CA TRP A 281 -7.63 -19.64 7.65
C TRP A 281 -6.96 -19.43 6.29
N PRO A 282 -7.66 -19.67 5.18
CA PRO A 282 -7.13 -19.37 3.87
C PRO A 282 -6.81 -17.89 3.67
N LEU A 283 -5.62 -17.64 3.11
CA LEU A 283 -5.15 -16.32 2.76
C LEU A 283 -5.97 -15.73 1.61
N ARG A 284 -6.37 -14.46 1.76
CA ARG A 284 -6.99 -13.67 0.70
C ARG A 284 -5.96 -13.28 -0.34
N LEU A 285 -6.41 -12.92 -1.55
CA LEU A 285 -5.52 -12.53 -2.65
C LEU A 285 -4.56 -11.39 -2.24
N ALA A 286 -5.06 -10.39 -1.52
CA ALA A 286 -4.26 -9.29 -1.01
C ALA A 286 -3.12 -9.75 -0.09
N GLU A 287 -3.39 -10.71 0.79
CA GLU A 287 -2.40 -11.24 1.75
C GLU A 287 -1.32 -12.04 1.01
N LYS A 288 -1.72 -12.84 0.01
CA LYS A 288 -0.81 -13.56 -0.88
C LYS A 288 0.14 -12.60 -1.62
N LEU A 289 -0.40 -11.55 -2.21
CA LEU A 289 0.38 -10.50 -2.90
C LEU A 289 1.33 -9.77 -1.95
N LYS A 290 0.90 -9.50 -0.71
CA LYS A 290 1.72 -8.84 0.29
C LYS A 290 2.90 -9.68 0.76
N LEU A 291 2.68 -10.97 1.02
CA LEU A 291 3.76 -11.89 1.40
C LEU A 291 4.85 -11.94 0.31
N LEU A 292 4.41 -12.05 -0.95
CA LEU A 292 5.32 -12.06 -2.08
C LEU A 292 6.06 -10.71 -2.23
N PHE A 293 5.35 -9.59 -2.09
CA PHE A 293 5.92 -8.26 -2.19
C PHE A 293 6.99 -7.99 -1.11
N ASP A 294 6.72 -8.36 0.13
CA ASP A 294 7.64 -8.09 1.25
C ASP A 294 9.00 -8.79 1.08
N VAL A 295 9.00 -9.98 0.48
CA VAL A 295 10.22 -10.75 0.20
C VAL A 295 10.96 -10.19 -1.01
N GLN A 296 10.23 -9.74 -2.05
CA GLN A 296 10.85 -9.14 -3.23
C GLN A 296 11.42 -7.74 -2.93
N TYR A 297 10.74 -6.96 -2.08
CA TYR A 297 11.03 -5.56 -1.80
C TYR A 297 11.12 -5.26 -0.30
N PRO A 298 12.06 -5.88 0.45
CA PRO A 298 12.15 -5.72 1.91
C PRO A 298 12.37 -4.26 2.34
N GLY A 299 13.07 -3.47 1.51
CA GLY A 299 13.34 -2.05 1.76
C GLY A 299 12.23 -1.09 1.31
N ALA A 300 11.12 -1.57 0.74
CA ALA A 300 10.01 -0.71 0.30
C ALA A 300 9.32 0.06 1.45
N GLY A 301 9.55 -0.38 2.69
CA GLY A 301 8.96 0.20 3.88
C GLY A 301 7.58 -0.38 4.19
N ARG A 302 6.89 0.21 5.16
CA ARG A 302 5.62 -0.35 5.65
C ARG A 302 4.47 -0.09 4.69
N LEU A 303 4.12 -1.11 3.91
CA LEU A 303 2.90 -1.14 3.12
C LEU A 303 1.70 -1.59 3.99
N ARG A 304 0.61 -0.84 3.93
CA ARG A 304 -0.67 -1.22 4.54
C ARG A 304 -1.59 -1.74 3.44
N ILE A 305 -2.10 -2.94 3.66
CA ILE A 305 -3.12 -3.55 2.82
C ILE A 305 -4.28 -4.04 3.69
N ALA A 306 -5.46 -4.17 3.11
CA ALA A 306 -6.59 -4.83 3.74
C ALA A 306 -7.41 -5.56 2.68
N ALA A 307 -7.80 -6.81 2.93
CA ALA A 307 -8.70 -7.53 2.04
C ALA A 307 -10.12 -6.93 2.12
N ILE A 308 -10.43 -6.03 1.19
CA ILE A 308 -11.69 -5.29 1.08
C ILE A 308 -12.43 -5.73 -0.20
N TRP A 309 -13.76 -5.77 -0.12
CA TRP A 309 -14.69 -6.13 -1.19
C TRP A 309 -15.90 -5.19 -1.19
N ALA A 310 -15.65 -3.90 -1.37
CA ALA A 310 -16.70 -2.87 -1.38
C ALA A 310 -17.06 -2.49 -2.83
N ALA A 311 -16.07 -2.16 -3.65
CA ALA A 311 -16.24 -1.91 -5.07
C ALA A 311 -16.64 -3.20 -5.81
N GLY A 312 -16.04 -4.34 -5.44
CA GLY A 312 -16.47 -5.65 -5.95
C GLY A 312 -17.94 -5.93 -5.66
N ALA A 313 -18.43 -5.62 -4.46
CA ALA A 313 -19.85 -5.74 -4.14
C ALA A 313 -20.73 -4.80 -4.99
N ILE A 314 -20.30 -3.56 -5.25
CA ILE A 314 -21.03 -2.65 -6.14
C ILE A 314 -21.11 -3.20 -7.57
N ASP A 315 -20.03 -3.79 -8.08
CA ASP A 315 -20.00 -4.46 -9.39
C ASP A 315 -20.98 -5.64 -9.42
N GLU A 316 -20.96 -6.51 -8.40
CA GLU A 316 -21.88 -7.65 -8.24
C GLU A 316 -23.36 -7.24 -8.22
N PHE A 317 -23.69 -6.13 -7.54
CA PHE A 317 -25.06 -5.61 -7.46
C PHE A 317 -25.41 -4.65 -8.60
N GLY A 318 -24.62 -4.62 -9.68
CA GLY A 318 -24.93 -3.87 -10.90
C GLY A 318 -24.86 -2.35 -10.74
N GLY A 319 -24.12 -1.84 -9.76
CA GLY A 319 -23.98 -0.41 -9.47
C GLY A 319 -24.95 0.12 -8.39
N ASP A 320 -25.73 -0.75 -7.75
CA ASP A 320 -26.72 -0.34 -6.75
C ASP A 320 -26.08 -0.08 -5.38
N PHE A 321 -25.88 1.20 -5.08
CA PHE A 321 -25.24 1.66 -3.84
C PHE A 321 -26.05 1.30 -2.60
N ASP A 322 -27.36 1.49 -2.64
CA ASP A 322 -28.24 1.29 -1.48
C ASP A 322 -28.33 -0.20 -1.10
N LYS A 323 -28.33 -1.10 -2.09
CA LYS A 323 -28.25 -2.55 -1.84
C LYS A 323 -26.98 -2.93 -1.09
N VAL A 324 -25.83 -2.38 -1.49
CA VAL A 324 -24.55 -2.66 -0.80
C VAL A 324 -24.56 -2.08 0.61
N VAL A 325 -25.07 -0.86 0.80
CA VAL A 325 -25.19 -0.24 2.14
C VAL A 325 -26.09 -1.09 3.05
N GLY A 326 -27.21 -1.60 2.54
CA GLY A 326 -28.10 -2.48 3.27
C GLY A 326 -27.46 -3.83 3.61
N MET A 327 -26.82 -4.48 2.63
CA MET A 327 -26.18 -5.78 2.79
C MET A 327 -24.98 -5.75 3.75
N ALA A 328 -24.19 -4.68 3.72
CA ALA A 328 -23.02 -4.49 4.57
C ALA A 328 -23.32 -3.79 5.92
N ASP A 329 -24.59 -3.49 6.23
CA ASP A 329 -25.02 -2.73 7.42
C ASP A 329 -24.25 -1.39 7.58
N LEU A 330 -24.07 -0.67 6.47
CA LEU A 330 -23.33 0.59 6.43
C LEU A 330 -24.24 1.83 6.58
N GLY A 331 -25.50 1.68 6.98
CA GLY A 331 -26.46 2.81 6.99
C GLY A 331 -26.03 4.03 7.82
N ARG A 332 -25.15 3.88 8.82
CA ARG A 332 -24.57 5.01 9.59
C ARG A 332 -23.22 5.49 9.06
N GLN A 333 -22.64 4.77 8.10
CA GLN A 333 -21.29 4.96 7.56
C GLN A 333 -21.28 4.95 6.03
N GLU A 334 -22.40 5.24 5.36
CA GLU A 334 -22.52 5.25 3.89
C GLU A 334 -21.49 6.19 3.23
N GLY A 335 -21.20 7.33 3.87
CA GLY A 335 -20.20 8.28 3.38
C GLY A 335 -18.76 7.73 3.41
N VAL A 336 -18.50 6.65 4.15
CA VAL A 336 -17.22 5.91 4.10
C VAL A 336 -17.12 5.12 2.81
N LEU A 337 -18.17 4.35 2.49
CA LEU A 337 -18.27 3.61 1.22
C LEU A 337 -18.17 4.58 0.04
N PHE A 338 -18.97 5.66 0.06
CA PHE A 338 -18.95 6.69 -0.99
C PHE A 338 -17.54 7.22 -1.27
N ARG A 339 -16.81 7.67 -0.24
CA ARG A 339 -15.43 8.17 -0.42
C ARG A 339 -14.45 7.09 -0.86
N HIS A 340 -14.65 5.86 -0.41
CA HIS A 340 -13.83 4.72 -0.83
C HIS A 340 -13.99 4.44 -2.33
N LEU A 341 -15.23 4.40 -2.83
CA LEU A 341 -15.50 4.21 -4.26
C LEU A 341 -14.91 5.33 -5.11
N LEU A 342 -15.02 6.59 -4.68
CA LEU A 342 -14.41 7.71 -5.41
C LEU A 342 -12.88 7.59 -5.50
N ARG A 343 -12.21 7.16 -4.41
CA ARG A 343 -10.76 6.90 -4.44
C ARG A 343 -10.42 5.71 -5.34
N PHE A 344 -11.27 4.70 -5.35
CA PHE A 344 -11.09 3.53 -6.21
C PHE A 344 -11.24 3.90 -7.69
N VAL A 345 -12.22 4.73 -8.07
CA VAL A 345 -12.34 5.27 -9.43
C VAL A 345 -11.05 5.95 -9.90
N LEU A 346 -10.42 6.76 -9.03
CA LEU A 346 -9.16 7.41 -9.36
C LEU A 346 -8.01 6.40 -9.53
N LEU A 347 -7.96 5.36 -8.71
CA LEU A 347 -6.99 4.27 -8.83
C LEU A 347 -7.17 3.49 -10.12
N LEU A 348 -8.42 3.19 -10.52
CA LEU A 348 -8.72 2.51 -11.80
C LEU A 348 -8.21 3.35 -12.98
N GLN A 349 -8.40 4.67 -12.95
CA GLN A 349 -7.89 5.58 -13.97
C GLN A 349 -6.35 5.58 -14.06
N GLU A 350 -5.65 5.44 -12.93
CA GLU A 350 -4.18 5.33 -12.92
C GLU A 350 -3.70 4.03 -13.60
N PHE A 351 -4.34 2.90 -13.28
CA PHE A 351 -4.01 1.60 -13.87
C PHE A 351 -4.47 1.44 -15.33
N ALA A 352 -5.49 2.18 -15.77
CA ALA A 352 -5.88 2.23 -17.17
C ALA A 352 -4.77 2.84 -18.04
N ASN A 353 -4.04 3.82 -17.51
CA ASN A 353 -2.89 4.44 -18.18
C ASN A 353 -1.59 3.63 -18.05
N THR A 354 -1.60 2.55 -17.26
CA THR A 354 -0.40 1.76 -16.97
C THR A 354 -0.70 0.25 -17.09
N PRO A 355 -1.01 -0.25 -18.31
CA PRO A 355 -1.42 -1.63 -18.52
C PRO A 355 -0.31 -2.63 -18.15
N PRO A 356 -0.67 -3.83 -17.62
CA PRO A 356 0.25 -4.96 -17.45
C PRO A 356 1.00 -5.29 -18.74
N HIS A 357 2.22 -5.84 -18.61
CA HIS A 357 3.04 -6.20 -19.78
C HIS A 357 2.41 -7.31 -20.64
N ASP A 358 1.77 -8.28 -19.99
CA ASP A 358 1.27 -9.50 -20.64
C ASP A 358 -0.23 -9.42 -20.99
N ALA A 359 -0.85 -8.24 -20.84
CA ALA A 359 -2.25 -8.00 -21.16
C ALA A 359 -2.39 -7.14 -22.42
N ASP A 360 -3.51 -7.31 -23.15
CA ASP A 360 -3.88 -6.39 -24.23
C ASP A 360 -4.18 -4.99 -23.63
N PRO A 361 -3.43 -3.93 -23.98
CA PRO A 361 -3.61 -2.60 -23.42
C PRO A 361 -5.02 -2.03 -23.61
N HIS A 362 -5.66 -2.32 -24.73
CA HIS A 362 -6.99 -1.80 -25.04
C HIS A 362 -8.07 -2.51 -24.23
N ALA A 363 -8.11 -3.86 -24.25
CA ALA A 363 -9.03 -4.62 -23.42
C ALA A 363 -8.87 -4.30 -21.92
N TRP A 364 -7.63 -4.15 -21.43
CA TRP A 364 -7.36 -3.77 -20.05
C TRP A 364 -7.92 -2.39 -19.69
N SER A 365 -7.66 -1.39 -20.54
CA SER A 365 -8.18 -0.04 -20.33
C SER A 365 -9.71 0.00 -20.40
N ASP A 366 -10.32 -0.75 -21.31
CA ASP A 366 -11.77 -0.82 -21.47
C ASP A 366 -12.44 -1.42 -20.23
N GLU A 367 -11.91 -2.53 -19.68
CA GLU A 367 -12.44 -3.14 -18.46
C GLU A 367 -12.40 -2.20 -17.25
N LEU A 368 -11.25 -1.54 -17.03
CA LEU A 368 -11.08 -0.60 -15.92
C LEU A 368 -11.98 0.62 -16.08
N THR A 369 -12.11 1.13 -17.31
CA THR A 369 -12.96 2.28 -17.62
C THR A 369 -14.43 1.94 -17.42
N GLU A 370 -14.87 0.77 -17.86
CA GLU A 370 -16.25 0.29 -17.67
C GLU A 370 -16.62 0.23 -16.19
N LEU A 371 -15.76 -0.34 -15.33
CA LEU A 371 -15.99 -0.35 -13.89
C LEU A 371 -15.94 1.07 -13.30
N ALA A 372 -14.96 1.89 -13.67
CA ALA A 372 -14.84 3.25 -13.19
C ALA A 372 -16.09 4.09 -13.50
N GLU A 373 -16.66 3.97 -14.70
CA GLU A 373 -17.91 4.61 -15.08
C GLU A 373 -19.11 4.08 -14.30
N ARG A 374 -19.20 2.76 -14.09
CA ARG A 374 -20.25 2.14 -13.26
C ARG A 374 -20.22 2.68 -11.83
N LEU A 375 -19.04 2.72 -11.21
CA LEU A 375 -18.86 3.25 -9.86
C LEU A 375 -19.14 4.75 -9.79
N THR A 376 -18.71 5.51 -10.81
CA THR A 376 -18.99 6.95 -10.91
C THR A 376 -20.50 7.21 -10.98
N ARG A 377 -21.23 6.48 -11.84
CA ARG A 377 -22.70 6.56 -11.91
C ARG A 377 -23.37 6.19 -10.58
N SER A 378 -22.86 5.16 -9.90
CA SER A 378 -23.33 4.75 -8.58
C SER A 378 -23.19 5.88 -7.56
N CYS A 379 -22.02 6.53 -7.49
CA CYS A 379 -21.78 7.69 -6.62
C CYS A 379 -22.63 8.91 -7.03
N GLN A 380 -22.73 9.21 -8.33
CA GLN A 380 -23.56 10.33 -8.82
C GLN A 380 -25.04 10.14 -8.47
N ALA A 381 -25.56 8.91 -8.47
CA ALA A 381 -26.93 8.65 -8.04
C ALA A 381 -27.17 9.00 -6.56
N VAL A 382 -26.14 8.93 -5.72
CA VAL A 382 -26.19 9.28 -4.29
C VAL A 382 -26.01 10.79 -4.08
N ASP A 383 -24.93 11.36 -4.63
CA ASP A 383 -24.61 12.79 -4.54
C ASP A 383 -23.79 13.23 -5.77
N PRO A 384 -24.44 13.80 -6.81
CA PRO A 384 -23.75 14.25 -8.02
C PRO A 384 -22.73 15.35 -7.73
N GLN A 385 -23.11 16.36 -6.95
CA GLN A 385 -22.29 17.54 -6.72
C GLN A 385 -20.99 17.19 -5.99
N SER A 386 -21.06 16.35 -4.95
CA SER A 386 -19.87 15.89 -4.24
C SER A 386 -18.99 14.97 -5.09
N THR A 387 -19.59 14.16 -5.95
CA THR A 387 -18.87 13.24 -6.85
C THR A 387 -18.05 14.03 -7.86
N ASP A 388 -18.69 14.94 -8.60
CA ASP A 388 -18.05 15.71 -9.66
C ASP A 388 -16.94 16.60 -9.09
N HIS A 389 -17.21 17.30 -7.98
CA HIS A 389 -16.22 18.11 -7.30
C HIS A 389 -14.99 17.30 -6.84
N PHE A 390 -15.20 16.09 -6.31
CA PHE A 390 -14.08 15.25 -5.86
C PHE A 390 -13.20 14.79 -7.03
N LEU A 391 -13.82 14.37 -8.14
CA LEU A 391 -13.10 13.90 -9.33
C LEU A 391 -12.35 15.04 -10.03
N GLU A 392 -12.93 16.25 -10.07
CA GLU A 392 -12.29 17.45 -10.63
C GLU A 392 -11.12 17.97 -9.76
N ASP A 393 -11.33 18.18 -8.45
CA ASP A 393 -10.30 18.72 -7.55
C ASP A 393 -9.05 17.82 -7.51
N THR A 394 -9.25 16.51 -7.60
CA THR A 394 -8.15 15.55 -7.56
C THR A 394 -7.37 15.49 -8.88
N ARG A 395 -7.95 15.90 -10.02
CA ARG A 395 -7.22 15.99 -11.30
C ARG A 395 -6.25 17.18 -11.35
N THR A 396 -6.53 18.24 -10.62
CA THR A 396 -5.77 19.52 -10.66
C THR A 396 -4.54 19.54 -9.72
N ARG A 397 -4.32 18.50 -8.90
CA ARG A 397 -3.32 18.51 -7.80
C ARG A 397 -2.12 17.57 -8.00
N ASP A 398 -1.72 17.23 -9.22
CA ASP A 398 -0.59 16.32 -9.46
C ASP A 398 0.54 16.92 -10.30
N PRO A 399 1.35 17.83 -9.74
CA PRO A 399 2.43 18.48 -10.48
C PRO A 399 3.52 17.51 -10.96
N LEU A 400 3.70 16.35 -10.29
CA LEU A 400 4.67 15.34 -10.73
C LEU A 400 4.11 14.44 -11.84
N GLY A 401 2.80 14.14 -11.79
CA GLY A 401 2.10 13.43 -12.85
C GLY A 401 1.98 14.24 -14.14
N ASP A 402 1.89 15.57 -14.05
CA ASP A 402 1.88 16.46 -15.22
C ASP A 402 3.22 16.42 -15.97
N VAL A 403 4.34 16.50 -15.25
CA VAL A 403 5.68 16.33 -15.83
C VAL A 403 5.82 14.96 -16.51
N TRP A 404 5.29 13.91 -15.89
CA TRP A 404 5.29 12.56 -16.49
C TRP A 404 4.47 12.47 -17.79
N ARG A 405 3.31 13.13 -17.85
CA ARG A 405 2.47 13.17 -19.06
C ARG A 405 3.09 13.99 -20.19
N GLU A 406 3.75 15.10 -19.86
CA GLU A 406 4.45 15.95 -20.85
C GLU A 406 5.65 15.25 -21.50
N VAL A 407 6.32 14.32 -20.80
CA VAL A 407 7.45 13.55 -21.36
C VAL A 407 6.98 12.48 -22.36
N ARG A 408 5.71 12.03 -22.27
CA ARG A 408 5.12 11.00 -23.14
C ARG A 408 4.21 11.54 -24.27
N GLY A 409 3.83 12.82 -24.22
CA GLY A 409 3.10 13.50 -25.29
C GLY A 409 4.04 14.18 -26.26
#